data_AF-A0A532V5U3-F1
#
_entry.id   AF-A0A532V5U3-F1
#
_cell.length_a   1.000
_cell.length_b   1.000
_cell.length_c   1.000
_cell.angle_alpha   90.00
_cell.angle_beta   90.00
_cell.angle_gamma   90.00
#
_symmetry.space_group_name_H-M   'P 1'
#
loop_
_entity.id
_entity.type
_entity.pdbx_description
1 polymer ?
#
loop_
_entity_poly.entity_id
_entity_poly.type
_entity_poly.pdbx_seq_one_letter_code
_entity_poly.pdbx_strand_id
1 'polypeptide(L)'
;MYRGAGVLTLYTPFALVNNTISKNQCTDITPAASGAGVHAYAGGSSIDGSNNIVYGNIATVNPNCHGDVFFNYSCIEGGMTGTGNITDDPMFTDDYSLQWGSPCIDTGDPLSAYDPDGTIADMGAYPFDQTTGVENGNEAGNPSGFFMYSCYPNPFNPSTAISYDLPKAAHILLTVYDINGKQVAQLADGCQVAGSHELIFDAVNLSSGIYFARLQVGNLQQTQKLVLVK
;
A
#
# COMPACT_ATOMS: atom_id res chain seq x y z
N MET A 1 27.80 -0.18 -22.73
CA MET A 1 26.86 0.85 -23.24
C MET A 1 25.54 0.53 -22.58
N TYR A 2 25.19 1.28 -21.53
CA TYR A 2 24.14 0.93 -20.57
C TYR A 2 22.76 1.10 -21.22
N ARG A 3 21.94 0.05 -21.21
CA ARG A 3 20.71 -0.05 -22.01
C ARG A 3 19.50 -0.41 -21.15
N GLY A 4 19.01 0.58 -20.43
CA GLY A 4 17.68 0.57 -19.83
C GLY A 4 17.71 0.71 -18.33
N ALA A 5 17.74 1.95 -17.86
CA ALA A 5 17.17 2.34 -16.58
C ALA A 5 16.05 3.32 -16.91
N GLY A 6 14.89 3.21 -16.25
CA GLY A 6 13.84 4.23 -16.32
C GLY A 6 14.39 5.59 -15.90
N VAL A 7 15.26 5.60 -14.87
CA VAL A 7 16.02 6.77 -14.44
C VAL A 7 17.49 6.42 -14.20
N LEU A 8 18.39 7.20 -14.79
CA LEU A 8 19.84 7.06 -14.65
C LEU A 8 20.43 8.38 -14.17
N THR A 9 21.31 8.31 -13.18
CA THR A 9 22.21 9.42 -12.86
C THR A 9 23.68 9.04 -13.03
N LEU A 10 24.46 10.04 -13.46
CA LEU A 10 25.90 9.97 -13.71
C LEU A 10 26.59 11.17 -13.06
N TYR A 11 27.52 10.89 -12.15
CA TYR A 11 28.37 11.86 -11.45
C TYR A 11 27.61 12.96 -10.69
N THR A 12 26.32 12.77 -10.43
CA THR A 12 25.46 13.79 -9.80
C THR A 12 24.44 13.16 -8.86
N PRO A 13 24.24 13.74 -7.67
CA PRO A 13 23.14 13.36 -6.80
C PRO A 13 21.85 14.08 -7.21
N PHE A 14 20.71 13.43 -7.08
CA PHE A 14 19.40 14.10 -7.21
C PHE A 14 18.33 13.42 -6.35
N ALA A 15 17.24 14.15 -6.11
CA ALA A 15 16.11 13.66 -5.36
C ALA A 15 14.99 13.13 -6.27
N LEU A 16 14.38 12.01 -5.89
CA LEU A 16 13.23 11.42 -6.58
C LEU A 16 12.06 11.35 -5.60
N VAL A 17 11.02 12.17 -5.79
CA VAL A 17 9.88 12.27 -4.86
C VAL A 17 8.56 12.19 -5.62
N ASN A 18 7.63 11.36 -5.16
CA ASN A 18 6.30 11.16 -5.77
C ASN A 18 6.39 10.71 -7.24
N ASN A 19 7.10 9.61 -7.52
CA ASN A 19 7.25 9.08 -8.89
C ASN A 19 6.76 7.65 -8.99
N THR A 20 6.20 7.28 -10.15
CA THR A 20 5.90 5.89 -10.52
C THR A 20 6.85 5.45 -11.65
N ILE A 21 7.68 4.45 -11.37
CA ILE A 21 8.68 3.88 -12.29
C ILE A 21 8.37 2.38 -12.42
N SER A 22 7.61 2.05 -13.44
CA SER A 22 7.06 0.71 -13.62
C SER A 22 7.27 0.19 -15.04
N LYS A 23 7.34 -1.14 -15.18
CA LYS A 23 7.44 -1.86 -16.46
C LYS A 23 8.64 -1.47 -17.34
N ASN A 24 9.69 -0.88 -16.77
CA ASN A 24 10.93 -0.66 -17.50
C ASN A 24 11.68 -1.98 -17.66
N GLN A 25 12.31 -2.17 -18.81
CA GLN A 25 13.05 -3.39 -19.10
C GLN A 25 14.46 -3.09 -19.56
N CYS A 26 15.44 -3.66 -18.86
CA CYS A 26 16.79 -3.80 -19.38
C CYS A 26 16.82 -5.03 -20.30
N THR A 27 17.04 -4.81 -21.60
CA THR A 27 17.08 -5.89 -22.60
C THR A 27 18.45 -6.54 -22.73
N ASP A 28 19.43 -6.06 -21.96
CA ASP A 28 20.77 -6.66 -21.90
C ASP A 28 20.72 -7.93 -21.04
N ILE A 29 21.39 -8.99 -21.49
CA ILE A 29 21.45 -10.29 -20.80
C ILE A 29 22.83 -10.53 -20.15
N THR A 30 23.70 -9.53 -20.17
CA THR A 30 24.98 -9.59 -19.46
C THR A 30 24.78 -9.46 -17.95
N PRO A 31 25.71 -9.97 -17.12
CA PRO A 31 25.64 -9.79 -15.66
C PRO A 31 25.69 -8.33 -15.17
N ALA A 32 25.95 -7.36 -16.07
CA ALA A 32 25.93 -5.93 -15.80
C ALA A 32 24.56 -5.27 -16.08
N ALA A 33 23.56 -6.04 -16.51
CA ALA A 33 22.20 -5.59 -16.77
C ALA A 33 21.44 -5.40 -15.45
N SER A 34 21.43 -4.15 -14.97
CA SER A 34 20.90 -3.80 -13.65
C SER A 34 20.14 -2.48 -13.64
N GLY A 35 19.26 -2.32 -12.65
CA GLY A 35 18.60 -1.05 -12.37
C GLY A 35 17.65 -0.61 -13.49
N ALA A 36 16.84 -1.53 -14.00
CA ALA A 36 15.83 -1.21 -15.01
C ALA A 36 14.85 -0.12 -14.52
N GLY A 37 14.54 -0.06 -13.23
CA GLY A 37 13.85 1.06 -12.61
C GLY A 37 14.77 2.27 -12.47
N VAL A 38 15.56 2.30 -11.40
CA VAL A 38 16.50 3.39 -11.10
C VAL A 38 17.95 2.90 -10.96
N HIS A 39 18.89 3.71 -11.44
CA HIS A 39 20.31 3.38 -11.42
C HIS A 39 21.16 4.61 -11.09
N ALA A 40 21.86 4.56 -9.96
CA ALA A 40 22.92 5.50 -9.62
C ALA A 40 24.28 4.93 -10.05
N TYR A 41 24.86 5.46 -11.14
CA TYR A 41 26.08 4.90 -11.73
C TYR A 41 27.26 5.88 -11.65
N ALA A 42 28.45 5.34 -11.32
CA ALA A 42 29.71 6.07 -11.13
C ALA A 42 29.82 6.88 -9.83
N GLY A 43 31.06 7.22 -9.46
CA GLY A 43 31.34 7.93 -8.20
C GLY A 43 30.70 9.31 -8.16
N GLY A 44 30.04 9.61 -7.05
CA GLY A 44 29.31 10.87 -6.83
C GLY A 44 27.85 10.86 -7.29
N SER A 45 27.38 9.75 -7.86
CA SER A 45 25.96 9.53 -8.15
C SER A 45 25.22 9.00 -6.93
N SER A 46 24.13 9.64 -6.54
CA SER A 46 23.18 9.08 -5.57
C SER A 46 21.75 9.45 -5.94
N ILE A 47 20.80 8.62 -5.51
CA ILE A 47 19.38 8.92 -5.62
C ILE A 47 18.79 8.81 -4.23
N ASP A 48 18.34 9.93 -3.69
CA ASP A 48 17.63 10.00 -2.42
C ASP A 48 16.14 10.25 -2.71
N GLY A 49 15.23 9.46 -2.15
CA GLY A 49 13.83 9.58 -2.53
C GLY A 49 12.81 9.18 -1.47
N SER A 50 11.60 9.69 -1.67
CA SER A 50 10.43 9.37 -0.86
C SER A 50 9.17 9.24 -1.70
N ASN A 51 8.18 8.49 -1.21
CA ASN A 51 6.87 8.35 -1.84
C ASN A 51 6.92 7.88 -3.30
N ASN A 52 7.88 7.03 -3.65
CA ASN A 52 7.99 6.50 -5.00
C ASN A 52 7.36 5.11 -5.08
N ILE A 53 6.87 4.75 -6.25
CA ILE A 53 6.59 3.36 -6.62
C ILE A 53 7.62 2.94 -7.67
N VAL A 54 8.43 1.92 -7.36
CA VAL A 54 9.36 1.29 -8.29
C VAL A 54 9.07 -0.21 -8.35
N TYR A 55 8.22 -0.60 -9.29
CA TYR A 55 7.58 -1.91 -9.28
C TYR A 55 7.47 -2.52 -10.68
N GLY A 56 7.62 -3.84 -10.79
CA GLY A 56 7.41 -4.57 -12.05
C GLY A 56 8.42 -4.26 -13.14
N ASN A 57 9.61 -3.77 -12.78
CA ASN A 57 10.72 -3.56 -13.71
C ASN A 57 11.47 -4.88 -13.92
N ILE A 58 12.14 -5.03 -15.06
CA ILE A 58 12.77 -6.29 -15.47
C ILE A 58 14.24 -6.05 -15.82
N ALA A 59 15.14 -6.71 -15.08
CA ALA A 59 16.56 -6.78 -15.35
C ALA A 59 17.12 -8.11 -14.81
N THR A 60 18.35 -8.46 -15.21
CA THR A 60 19.01 -9.67 -14.71
C THR A 60 19.40 -9.56 -13.25
N VAL A 61 19.83 -8.38 -12.80
CA VAL A 61 20.26 -8.12 -11.42
C VAL A 61 19.57 -6.87 -10.92
N ASN A 62 19.00 -6.93 -9.71
CA ASN A 62 18.38 -5.78 -9.02
C ASN A 62 17.52 -4.91 -9.97
N PRO A 63 16.39 -5.43 -10.46
CA PRO A 63 15.61 -4.79 -11.50
C PRO A 63 15.10 -3.40 -11.12
N ASN A 64 14.73 -3.19 -9.86
CA ASN A 64 14.12 -1.94 -9.43
C ASN A 64 15.15 -0.86 -9.08
N CYS A 65 16.20 -1.20 -8.33
CA CYS A 65 17.17 -0.21 -7.86
C CYS A 65 18.60 -0.75 -7.91
N HIS A 66 19.54 0.02 -8.45
CA HIS A 66 20.97 -0.35 -8.47
C HIS A 66 21.89 0.84 -8.19
N GLY A 67 22.95 0.60 -7.42
CA GLY A 67 23.89 1.63 -6.96
C GLY A 67 23.48 2.28 -5.64
N ASP A 68 24.01 3.49 -5.39
CA ASP A 68 23.74 4.30 -4.20
C ASP A 68 22.34 4.94 -4.27
N VAL A 69 21.32 4.12 -3.97
CA VAL A 69 19.90 4.51 -3.98
C VAL A 69 19.32 4.33 -2.58
N PHE A 70 18.69 5.38 -2.05
CA PHE A 70 18.12 5.42 -0.71
C PHE A 70 16.68 5.89 -0.78
N PHE A 71 15.72 4.98 -0.53
CA PHE A 71 14.30 5.32 -0.48
C PHE A 71 13.70 5.11 0.90
N ASN A 72 12.77 5.99 1.26
CA ASN A 72 11.87 5.87 2.40
C ASN A 72 10.42 6.02 1.91
N TYR A 73 9.47 5.49 2.65
CA TYR A 73 8.03 5.59 2.37
C TYR A 73 7.71 5.32 0.89
N SER A 74 8.33 4.28 0.33
CA SER A 74 8.22 3.96 -1.09
C SER A 74 7.84 2.49 -1.27
N CYS A 75 7.16 2.17 -2.37
CA CYS A 75 6.81 0.80 -2.74
C CYS A 75 7.85 0.27 -3.74
N ILE A 76 8.68 -0.68 -3.32
CA ILE A 76 9.74 -1.27 -4.15
C ILE A 76 9.62 -2.79 -4.21
N GLU A 77 9.35 -3.32 -5.40
CA GLU A 77 9.33 -4.77 -5.61
C GLU A 77 10.73 -5.39 -5.34
N GLY A 78 10.76 -6.51 -4.63
CA GLY A 78 12.01 -7.16 -4.21
C GLY A 78 12.63 -6.56 -2.95
N GLY A 79 12.07 -5.47 -2.42
CA GLY A 79 12.43 -4.86 -1.14
C GLY A 79 13.62 -3.91 -1.22
N MET A 80 13.55 -2.85 -0.41
CA MET A 80 14.64 -1.90 -0.19
C MET A 80 14.65 -1.48 1.27
N THR A 81 15.82 -1.50 1.89
CA THR A 81 16.00 -0.99 3.26
C THR A 81 15.68 0.49 3.34
N GLY A 82 14.99 0.92 4.39
CA GLY A 82 14.55 2.29 4.59
C GLY A 82 13.36 2.33 5.55
N THR A 83 12.96 3.53 5.95
CA THR A 83 11.80 3.73 6.81
C THR A 83 10.53 3.71 5.97
N GLY A 84 9.50 2.97 6.38
CA GLY A 84 8.18 3.03 5.76
C GLY A 84 8.06 2.43 4.35
N ASN A 85 9.09 1.73 3.85
CA ASN A 85 9.00 1.07 2.55
C ASN A 85 8.09 -0.16 2.60
N ILE A 86 7.35 -0.39 1.52
CA ILE A 86 6.49 -1.56 1.32
C ILE A 86 6.89 -2.31 0.04
N THR A 87 6.39 -3.54 -0.12
CA THR A 87 6.73 -4.40 -1.26
C THR A 87 5.51 -5.02 -1.94
N ASP A 88 4.32 -4.78 -1.40
CA ASP A 88 3.05 -5.32 -1.89
C ASP A 88 2.70 -4.71 -3.26
N ASP A 89 1.91 -5.45 -4.05
CA ASP A 89 1.48 -5.01 -5.38
C ASP A 89 0.77 -3.64 -5.29
N PRO A 90 1.23 -2.60 -6.00
CA PRO A 90 0.60 -1.28 -6.00
C PRO A 90 -0.83 -1.28 -6.54
N MET A 91 -1.30 -2.35 -7.19
CA MET A 91 -2.64 -2.45 -7.75
C MET A 91 -2.95 -1.32 -8.73
N PHE A 92 -2.14 -1.20 -9.78
CA PHE A 92 -2.33 -0.17 -10.81
C PHE A 92 -3.57 -0.42 -11.69
N THR A 93 -4.26 0.64 -12.08
CA THR A 93 -5.11 0.69 -13.28
C THR A 93 -4.26 0.69 -14.56
N ASP A 94 -4.90 0.67 -15.73
CA ASP A 94 -4.20 0.70 -17.03
C ASP A 94 -3.37 1.97 -17.26
N ASP A 95 -3.73 3.09 -16.61
CA ASP A 95 -3.01 4.37 -16.68
C ASP A 95 -2.02 4.60 -15.52
N TYR A 96 -1.75 3.56 -14.72
CA TYR A 96 -0.85 3.58 -13.56
C TYR A 96 -1.30 4.49 -12.41
N SER A 97 -2.58 4.87 -12.36
CA SER A 97 -3.19 5.34 -11.12
C SER A 97 -3.42 4.15 -10.17
N LEU A 98 -3.59 4.43 -8.88
CA LEU A 98 -3.87 3.38 -7.91
C LEU A 98 -5.33 2.93 -8.04
N GLN A 99 -5.57 1.63 -7.87
CA GLN A 99 -6.92 1.11 -7.66
C GLN A 99 -7.31 1.25 -6.19
N TRP A 100 -8.62 1.32 -5.95
CA TRP A 100 -9.17 1.24 -4.61
C TRP A 100 -8.65 0.01 -3.85
N GLY A 101 -8.14 0.23 -2.63
CA GLY A 101 -7.54 -0.81 -1.79
C GLY A 101 -6.07 -1.10 -2.07
N SER A 102 -5.42 -0.31 -2.93
CA SER A 102 -3.97 -0.35 -3.10
C SER A 102 -3.25 -0.15 -1.75
N PRO A 103 -2.18 -0.91 -1.47
CA PRO A 103 -1.35 -0.72 -0.27
C PRO A 103 -0.55 0.58 -0.31
N CYS A 104 -0.48 1.26 -1.45
CA CYS A 104 0.23 2.54 -1.64
C CYS A 104 -0.60 3.75 -1.22
N ILE A 105 -1.89 3.55 -0.92
CA ILE A 105 -2.79 4.61 -0.48
C ILE A 105 -2.58 4.91 1.00
N ASP A 106 -2.45 6.18 1.38
CA ASP A 106 -2.23 6.71 2.73
C ASP A 106 -0.98 6.17 3.46
N THR A 107 -0.02 5.63 2.71
CA THR A 107 1.17 4.97 3.28
C THR A 107 2.49 5.67 2.98
N GLY A 108 2.45 6.81 2.31
CA GLY A 108 3.62 7.67 2.08
C GLY A 108 4.13 8.37 3.34
N ASP A 109 5.10 9.26 3.15
CA ASP A 109 5.78 9.96 4.23
C ASP A 109 4.79 10.88 4.98
N PRO A 110 4.54 10.65 6.28
CA PRO A 110 3.57 11.41 7.06
C PRO A 110 3.97 12.88 7.30
N LEU A 111 5.21 13.26 6.96
CA LEU A 111 5.69 14.64 6.99
C LEU A 111 5.52 15.37 5.64
N SER A 112 5.07 14.67 4.60
CA SER A 112 4.75 15.28 3.30
C SER A 112 3.53 16.17 3.39
N ALA A 113 3.31 16.96 2.33
CA ALA A 113 2.02 17.60 2.14
C ALA A 113 0.92 16.52 2.03
N TYR A 114 -0.23 16.77 2.65
CA TYR A 114 -1.40 15.94 2.47
C TYR A 114 -1.86 15.93 1.02
N ASP A 115 -2.52 14.84 0.64
CA ASP A 115 -3.14 14.73 -0.67
C ASP A 115 -4.33 15.68 -0.80
N PRO A 116 -4.81 15.94 -2.04
CA PRO A 116 -5.87 16.93 -2.27
C PRO A 116 -7.18 16.66 -1.52
N ASP A 117 -7.44 15.41 -1.17
CA ASP A 117 -8.57 14.96 -0.35
C ASP A 117 -8.34 15.12 1.17
N GLY A 118 -7.14 15.51 1.56
CA GLY A 118 -6.76 15.83 2.94
C GLY A 118 -6.20 14.65 3.73
N THR A 119 -5.92 13.52 3.09
CA THR A 119 -5.34 12.33 3.75
C THR A 119 -3.82 12.30 3.67
N ILE A 120 -3.21 11.26 4.26
CA ILE A 120 -1.76 11.09 4.23
C ILE A 120 -1.33 10.88 2.78
N ALA A 121 -0.17 11.42 2.40
CA ALA A 121 0.34 11.27 1.05
C ALA A 121 0.38 9.80 0.60
N ASP A 122 -0.11 9.54 -0.60
CA ASP A 122 0.08 8.27 -1.29
C ASP A 122 1.51 8.10 -1.79
N MET A 123 1.91 6.85 -2.00
CA MET A 123 3.11 6.57 -2.78
C MET A 123 2.78 6.63 -4.27
N GLY A 124 3.69 7.22 -5.06
CA GLY A 124 3.60 7.24 -6.52
C GLY A 124 3.39 8.64 -7.09
N ALA A 125 3.15 8.68 -8.40
CA ALA A 125 3.01 9.94 -9.14
C ALA A 125 1.64 10.61 -8.98
N TYR A 126 0.60 9.83 -8.68
CA TYR A 126 -0.78 10.32 -8.59
C TYR A 126 -1.37 9.91 -7.24
N PRO A 127 -1.90 10.88 -6.47
CA PRO A 127 -2.70 10.56 -5.30
C PRO A 127 -4.04 9.96 -5.73
N PHE A 128 -4.57 9.08 -4.92
CA PHE A 128 -5.87 8.47 -5.08
C PHE A 128 -6.91 9.33 -4.35
N ASP A 129 -7.78 10.00 -5.10
CA ASP A 129 -8.83 10.84 -4.50
C ASP A 129 -9.91 9.98 -3.82
N GLN A 130 -9.90 9.97 -2.49
CA GLN A 130 -10.87 9.26 -1.67
C GLN A 130 -12.19 10.02 -1.48
N THR A 131 -12.25 11.31 -1.85
CA THR A 131 -13.46 12.12 -1.76
C THR A 131 -14.38 11.92 -2.94
N THR A 132 -13.82 11.63 -4.11
CA THR A 132 -14.59 11.20 -5.28
C THR A 132 -14.89 9.71 -5.18
N GLY A 133 -15.89 9.38 -4.36
CA GLY A 133 -16.60 8.13 -4.60
C GLY A 133 -17.15 8.15 -6.03
N VAL A 134 -16.45 7.46 -6.94
CA VAL A 134 -16.76 7.17 -8.36
C VAL A 134 -15.76 7.78 -9.35
N GLU A 135 -14.90 6.92 -9.92
CA GLU A 135 -14.38 7.06 -11.29
C GLU A 135 -14.74 5.82 -12.13
N ASN A 136 -15.82 6.00 -12.90
CA ASN A 136 -16.20 5.34 -14.16
C ASN A 136 -15.53 4.02 -14.56
N GLY A 137 -16.04 2.91 -14.05
CA GLY A 137 -16.23 1.69 -14.85
C GLY A 137 -17.67 1.64 -15.34
N ASN A 138 -17.89 1.69 -16.66
CA ASN A 138 -19.19 1.49 -17.30
C ASN A 138 -19.96 0.29 -16.73
N GLU A 139 -21.29 0.35 -16.82
CA GLU A 139 -22.28 -0.75 -16.70
C GLU A 139 -21.68 -2.17 -16.61
N ALA A 140 -21.97 -3.01 -15.61
CA ALA A 140 -23.10 -3.03 -14.70
C ALA A 140 -22.69 -3.67 -13.36
N GLY A 141 -22.74 -2.89 -12.30
CA GLY A 141 -22.61 -3.41 -10.94
C GLY A 141 -22.10 -2.36 -9.96
N ASN A 142 -22.89 -1.33 -9.68
CA ASN A 142 -22.96 -0.64 -8.38
C ASN A 142 -21.70 -0.76 -7.49
N PRO A 143 -20.85 0.27 -7.30
CA PRO A 143 -19.87 0.25 -6.21
C PRO A 143 -20.60 0.60 -4.90
N SER A 144 -21.56 -0.24 -4.52
CA SER A 144 -22.40 -0.10 -3.34
C SER A 144 -21.82 -0.86 -2.14
N GLY A 145 -20.50 -0.99 -2.08
CA GLY A 145 -19.78 -1.72 -1.06
C GLY A 145 -19.34 -0.80 0.08
N PHE A 146 -19.29 -1.35 1.28
CA PHE A 146 -18.53 -0.77 2.39
C PHE A 146 -17.04 -1.08 2.20
N PHE A 147 -16.17 -0.43 2.98
CA PHE A 147 -14.74 -0.72 2.97
C PHE A 147 -14.17 -0.83 4.38
N MET A 148 -13.22 -1.74 4.61
CA MET A 148 -12.49 -1.87 5.88
C MET A 148 -11.00 -1.66 5.67
N TYR A 149 -10.45 -0.59 6.23
CA TYR A 149 -9.04 -0.22 6.10
C TYR A 149 -8.12 -1.25 6.76
N SER A 150 -6.83 -1.18 6.42
CA SER A 150 -5.79 -1.92 7.13
C SER A 150 -5.82 -1.55 8.61
N CYS A 151 -5.86 -2.56 9.48
CA CYS A 151 -5.88 -2.32 10.91
C CYS A 151 -4.53 -1.76 11.37
N TYR A 152 -4.54 -0.71 12.18
CA TYR A 152 -3.31 -0.05 12.65
C TYR A 152 -3.32 0.13 14.18
N PRO A 153 -2.22 -0.17 14.87
CA PRO A 153 -1.00 -0.82 14.36
C PRO A 153 -1.24 -2.29 13.96
N ASN A 154 -0.39 -2.84 13.08
CA ASN A 154 -0.35 -4.28 12.74
C ASN A 154 1.06 -4.65 12.21
N PRO A 155 1.88 -5.44 12.91
CA PRO A 155 1.57 -6.18 14.15
C PRO A 155 1.21 -5.28 15.35
N PHE A 156 0.43 -5.80 16.30
CA PHE A 156 -0.14 -5.02 17.41
C PHE A 156 0.06 -5.68 18.78
N ASN A 157 -0.01 -4.87 19.86
CA ASN A 157 0.09 -5.31 21.26
C ASN A 157 -0.55 -4.31 22.26
N PRO A 158 -1.56 -4.70 23.05
CA PRO A 158 -2.53 -5.77 22.82
C PRO A 158 -3.71 -5.29 21.96
N SER A 159 -3.73 -4.02 21.52
CA SER A 159 -4.86 -3.43 20.80
C SER A 159 -4.48 -2.87 19.43
N THR A 160 -5.47 -2.85 18.52
CA THR A 160 -5.38 -2.26 17.18
C THR A 160 -6.69 -1.57 16.84
N ALA A 161 -6.65 -0.52 16.01
CA ALA A 161 -7.83 0.13 15.48
C ALA A 161 -8.28 -0.55 14.17
N ILE A 162 -9.58 -0.76 14.05
CA ILE A 162 -10.23 -1.29 12.86
C ILE A 162 -11.18 -0.21 12.35
N SER A 163 -10.80 0.41 11.25
CA SER A 163 -11.55 1.50 10.64
C SER A 163 -12.30 1.01 9.41
N TYR A 164 -13.51 1.53 9.17
CA TYR A 164 -14.33 1.16 8.03
C TYR A 164 -15.31 2.27 7.63
N ASP A 165 -15.66 2.28 6.35
CA ASP A 165 -16.54 3.26 5.74
C ASP A 165 -17.83 2.62 5.24
N LEU A 166 -18.94 3.30 5.51
CA LEU A 166 -20.27 2.93 5.05
C LEU A 166 -20.82 3.97 4.07
N PRO A 167 -21.13 3.61 2.82
CA PRO A 167 -21.69 4.56 1.84
C PRO A 167 -23.13 4.96 2.17
N LYS A 168 -23.84 4.15 2.96
CA LYS A 168 -25.21 4.39 3.43
C LYS A 168 -25.41 3.67 4.76
N ALA A 169 -26.45 4.08 5.49
CA ALA A 169 -26.84 3.37 6.69
C ALA A 169 -27.15 1.89 6.38
N ALA A 170 -26.53 0.98 7.12
CA ALA A 170 -26.63 -0.46 6.89
C ALA A 170 -26.41 -1.26 8.17
N HIS A 171 -26.97 -2.47 8.24
CA HIS A 171 -26.65 -3.44 9.28
C HIS A 171 -25.29 -4.06 8.99
N ILE A 172 -24.39 -3.96 9.96
CA ILE A 172 -23.03 -4.50 9.88
C ILE A 172 -22.82 -5.61 10.91
N LEU A 173 -21.89 -6.52 10.61
CA LEU A 173 -21.36 -7.51 11.55
C LEU A 173 -19.84 -7.52 11.43
N LEU A 174 -19.14 -7.07 12.47
CA LEU A 174 -17.68 -7.09 12.55
C LEU A 174 -17.24 -8.13 13.57
N THR A 175 -16.58 -9.18 13.10
CA THR A 175 -16.20 -10.34 13.90
C THR A 175 -14.74 -10.69 13.70
N VAL A 176 -14.04 -11.07 14.76
CA VAL A 176 -12.64 -11.52 14.71
C VAL A 176 -12.57 -13.03 14.90
N TYR A 177 -11.77 -13.69 14.07
CA TYR A 177 -11.55 -15.14 14.05
C TYR A 177 -10.07 -15.48 14.26
N ASP A 178 -9.80 -16.65 14.84
CA ASP A 178 -8.45 -17.24 14.85
C ASP A 178 -8.12 -17.97 13.53
N ILE A 179 -6.90 -18.49 13.41
CA ILE A 179 -6.45 -19.24 12.21
C ILE A 179 -7.25 -20.53 11.93
N ASN A 180 -7.95 -21.07 12.93
CA ASN A 180 -8.80 -22.24 12.77
C ASN A 180 -10.24 -21.86 12.39
N GLY A 181 -10.52 -20.56 12.21
CA GLY A 181 -11.85 -20.04 11.90
C GLY A 181 -12.77 -19.97 13.12
N LYS A 182 -12.26 -20.14 14.34
CA LYS A 182 -13.06 -19.97 15.56
C LYS A 182 -13.25 -18.48 15.82
N GLN A 183 -14.50 -18.06 16.02
CA GLN A 183 -14.81 -16.70 16.46
C GLN A 183 -14.21 -16.45 17.85
N VAL A 184 -13.40 -15.41 17.97
CA VAL A 184 -12.75 -14.99 19.23
C VAL A 184 -13.31 -13.68 19.78
N ALA A 185 -13.87 -12.81 18.93
CA ALA A 185 -14.54 -11.59 19.35
C ALA A 185 -15.61 -11.15 18.33
N GLN A 186 -16.62 -10.43 18.81
CA GLN A 186 -17.58 -9.69 17.98
C GLN A 186 -17.51 -8.23 18.43
N LEU A 187 -17.15 -7.34 17.51
CA LEU A 187 -16.87 -5.94 17.81
C LEU A 187 -18.07 -5.05 17.52
N ALA A 188 -18.88 -5.41 16.51
CA ALA A 188 -20.13 -4.74 16.22
C ALA A 188 -21.13 -5.68 15.55
N ASP A 189 -22.41 -5.49 15.86
CA ASP A 189 -23.54 -6.15 15.23
C ASP A 189 -24.76 -5.22 15.35
N GLY A 190 -25.14 -4.59 14.24
CA GLY A 190 -26.24 -3.62 14.24
C GLY A 190 -26.21 -2.63 13.09
N CYS A 191 -27.27 -1.82 13.01
CA CYS A 191 -27.37 -0.72 12.05
C CYS A 191 -26.43 0.43 12.43
N GLN A 192 -25.53 0.77 11.51
CA GLN A 192 -24.67 1.94 11.57
C GLN A 192 -25.11 2.96 10.51
N VAL A 193 -24.90 4.24 10.79
CA VAL A 193 -25.17 5.34 9.84
C VAL A 193 -24.09 5.38 8.75
N ALA A 194 -24.37 6.08 7.66
CA ALA A 194 -23.37 6.37 6.63
C ALA A 194 -22.20 7.19 7.22
N GLY A 195 -20.99 6.97 6.69
CA GLY A 195 -19.76 7.65 7.12
C GLY A 195 -18.71 6.68 7.63
N SER A 196 -17.62 7.26 8.14
CA SER A 196 -16.47 6.54 8.69
C SER A 196 -16.68 6.15 10.14
N HIS A 197 -16.22 4.95 10.48
CA HIS A 197 -16.33 4.35 11.80
C HIS A 197 -14.99 3.75 12.20
N GLU A 198 -14.68 3.78 13.49
CA GLU A 198 -13.49 3.15 14.05
C GLU A 198 -13.88 2.35 15.29
N LEU A 199 -13.36 1.14 15.39
CA LEU A 199 -13.52 0.26 16.54
C LEU A 199 -12.17 -0.23 17.04
N ILE A 200 -11.98 -0.23 18.35
CA ILE A 200 -10.77 -0.77 18.98
C ILE A 200 -10.96 -2.25 19.24
N PHE A 201 -10.07 -3.06 18.70
CA PHE A 201 -9.95 -4.47 19.07
C PHE A 201 -8.92 -4.63 20.18
N ASP A 202 -9.36 -5.00 21.38
CA ASP A 202 -8.50 -5.36 22.51
C ASP A 202 -8.34 -6.89 22.61
N ALA A 203 -7.12 -7.37 22.40
CA ALA A 203 -6.76 -8.78 22.42
C ALA A 203 -6.02 -9.21 23.70
N VAL A 204 -6.17 -8.49 24.82
CA VAL A 204 -5.46 -8.77 26.08
C VAL A 204 -5.58 -10.22 26.54
N ASN A 205 -6.71 -10.90 26.26
CA ASN A 205 -6.97 -12.28 26.67
C ASN A 205 -6.63 -13.33 25.59
N LEU A 206 -6.02 -12.94 24.46
CA LEU A 206 -5.67 -13.83 23.35
C LEU A 206 -4.16 -14.13 23.32
N SER A 207 -3.78 -15.26 22.72
CA SER A 207 -2.36 -15.63 22.54
C SER A 207 -1.75 -14.94 21.32
N SER A 208 -0.43 -14.72 21.31
CA SER A 208 0.28 -14.25 20.10
C SER A 208 -0.03 -15.17 18.91
N GLY A 209 -0.25 -14.58 17.72
CA GLY A 209 -0.64 -15.34 16.54
C GLY A 209 -1.34 -14.50 15.47
N ILE A 210 -1.85 -15.20 14.46
CA ILE A 210 -2.58 -14.61 13.34
C ILE A 210 -4.09 -14.70 13.61
N TYR A 211 -4.77 -13.59 13.39
CA TYR A 211 -6.22 -13.43 13.49
C TYR A 211 -6.77 -12.79 12.21
N PHE A 212 -8.08 -12.85 12.04
CA PHE A 212 -8.78 -12.27 10.89
C PHE A 212 -9.98 -11.48 11.37
N ALA A 213 -9.98 -10.16 11.15
CA ALA A 213 -11.17 -9.33 11.31
C ALA A 213 -12.00 -9.41 10.03
N ARG A 214 -13.30 -9.69 10.15
CA ARG A 214 -14.24 -9.76 9.03
C ARG A 214 -15.39 -8.79 9.26
N LEU A 215 -15.53 -7.82 8.38
CA LEU A 215 -16.69 -6.95 8.29
C LEU A 215 -17.66 -7.51 7.26
N GLN A 216 -18.92 -7.66 7.64
CA GLN A 216 -20.01 -8.09 6.77
C GLN A 216 -21.10 -7.03 6.76
N VAL A 217 -21.59 -6.68 5.57
CA VAL A 217 -22.72 -5.74 5.38
C VAL A 217 -23.64 -6.33 4.33
N GLY A 218 -24.81 -6.81 4.76
CA GLY A 218 -25.69 -7.61 3.91
C GLY A 218 -25.01 -8.88 3.39
N ASN A 219 -24.88 -8.98 2.06
CA ASN A 219 -24.25 -10.12 1.36
C ASN A 219 -22.77 -9.90 1.05
N LEU A 220 -22.23 -8.71 1.33
CA LEU A 220 -20.83 -8.36 1.06
C LEU A 220 -20.00 -8.60 2.32
N GLN A 221 -18.75 -9.03 2.17
CA GLN A 221 -17.81 -9.24 3.26
C GLN A 221 -16.38 -8.80 2.87
N GLN A 222 -15.65 -8.20 3.81
CA GLN A 222 -14.23 -7.86 3.68
C GLN A 222 -13.48 -8.40 4.89
N THR A 223 -12.24 -8.87 4.71
CA THR A 223 -11.44 -9.48 5.78
C THR A 223 -10.05 -8.86 5.82
N GLN A 224 -9.56 -8.54 7.02
CA GLN A 224 -8.20 -8.06 7.27
C GLN A 224 -7.44 -9.02 8.17
N LYS A 225 -6.16 -9.25 7.83
CA LYS A 225 -5.24 -10.08 8.60
C LYS A 225 -4.66 -9.26 9.75
N LEU A 226 -4.67 -9.82 10.94
CA LEU A 226 -4.17 -9.23 12.18
C LEU A 226 -3.04 -10.09 12.74
N VAL A 227 -1.95 -9.46 13.18
CA VAL A 227 -0.79 -10.13 13.78
C VAL A 227 -0.61 -9.63 15.21
N LEU A 228 -1.00 -10.44 16.19
CA LEU A 228 -0.83 -10.14 17.61
C LEU A 228 0.55 -10.61 18.09
N VAL A 229 1.31 -9.72 18.71
CA VAL A 229 2.63 -10.01 19.28
C VAL A 229 2.64 -9.60 20.75
N LYS A 230 2.70 -10.57 21.65
CA LYS A 230 2.98 -10.36 23.09
C LYS A 230 4.44 -10.58 23.42
#